data_AF-A0A0B1T4U9-F1
#
_entry.id   AF-A0A0B1T4U9-F1
#
_cell.length_a   1.000
_cell.length_b   1.000
_cell.length_c   1.000
_cell.angle_alpha   90.00
_cell.angle_beta   90.00
_cell.angle_gamma   90.00
#
_symmetry.space_group_name_H-M   'P 1'
#
loop_
_entity.id
_entity.type
_entity.pdbx_description
1 polymer ?
#
loop_
_entity_poly.entity_id
_entity_poly.type
_entity_poly.pdbx_seq_one_letter_code
_entity_poly.pdbx_strand_id
1 'polypeptide(L)' 'MVKFISELKKLESRDYMNNVLENFTVLQSIHVHFKVVTNQATGETLMVIGFVFEVNDLPEANCSIFRLVA' A
#
# COMPACT_ATOMS: atom_id res chain seq x y z
N MET A 1 -2.40 -8.40 8.03
CA MET A 1 -2.38 -6.94 8.23
C MET A 1 -2.13 -6.56 9.70
N VAL A 2 -2.97 -6.97 10.66
CA VAL A 2 -2.82 -6.55 12.09
C VAL A 2 -1.47 -6.93 12.72
N LYS A 3 -0.99 -8.17 12.51
CA LYS A 3 0.35 -8.60 12.98
C LYS A 3 1.47 -7.79 12.35
N PHE A 4 1.38 -7.50 11.05
CA PHE A 4 2.37 -6.70 10.34
C PHE A 4 2.46 -5.27 10.89
N ILE A 5 1.31 -4.60 11.09
CA ILE A 5 1.26 -3.26 11.69
C ILE A 5 1.82 -3.29 13.12
N SER A 6 1.55 -4.35 13.88
CA SER A 6 2.07 -4.50 15.23
C SER A 6 3.59 -4.70 15.27
N GLU A 7 4.17 -5.41 14.30
CA GLU A 7 5.63 -5.58 14.20
C GLU A 7 6.30 -4.33 13.63
N LEU A 8 5.68 -3.66 12.65
CA LEU A 8 6.17 -2.40 12.08
C LEU A 8 6.27 -1.32 13.17
N LYS A 9 5.27 -1.21 14.05
CA LYS A 9 5.26 -0.26 15.17
C LYS A 9 6.33 -0.52 16.24
N LYS A 10 6.96 -1.71 16.25
CA LYS A 10 8.07 -2.02 17.18
C LYS A 10 9.43 -1.56 16.64
N LEU A 11 9.52 -1.21 15.37
CA LEU A 11 10.75 -0.70 14.78
C LEU A 11 10.95 0.74 15.26
N GLU A 12 11.99 0.97 16.04
CA GLU A 12 12.29 2.29 16.63
C GLU A 12 12.81 3.29 15.59
N SER A 13 13.25 2.82 14.42
CA SER A 13 13.79 3.66 13.35
C SER A 13 12.89 3.67 12.13
N ARG A 14 12.59 4.89 11.68
CA ARG A 14 11.74 5.20 10.55
C ARG A 14 12.30 4.68 9.23
N ASP A 15 13.61 4.73 9.05
CA ASP A 15 14.27 4.20 7.85
C ASP A 15 14.07 2.69 7.75
N TYR A 16 14.07 1.98 8.88
CA TYR A 16 13.75 0.55 8.90
C TYR A 16 12.27 0.27 8.64
N MET A 17 11.36 1.10 9.15
CA MET A 17 9.94 0.97 8.82
C MET A 17 9.69 1.18 7.31
N ASN A 18 10.28 2.21 6.73
CA ASN A 18 10.17 2.50 5.30
C ASN A 18 10.83 1.41 4.46
N ASN A 19 12.02 0.93 4.81
CA ASN A 19 12.65 -0.22 4.15
C ASN A 19 11.79 -1.49 4.24
N VAL A 20 11.14 -1.75 5.38
CA VAL A 20 10.23 -2.89 5.52
C VAL A 20 8.97 -2.68 4.68
N LEU A 21 8.42 -1.47 4.59
CA LEU A 21 7.27 -1.17 3.73
C LEU A 21 7.60 -1.27 2.24
N GLU A 22 8.79 -0.81 1.83
CA GLU A 22 9.31 -0.97 0.46
C GLU A 22 9.50 -2.44 0.10
N ASN A 23 9.96 -3.27 1.06
CA ASN A 23 10.19 -4.70 0.85
C ASN A 23 8.99 -5.60 1.22
N PHE A 24 7.92 -5.05 1.81
CA PHE A 24 6.75 -5.84 2.21
C PHE A 24 5.99 -6.38 1.00
N THR A 25 6.25 -5.83 -0.19
CA THR A 25 5.74 -6.31 -1.48
C THR A 25 6.51 -7.51 -2.05
N VAL A 26 7.59 -8.00 -1.40
CA VAL A 26 8.47 -9.04 -1.96
C VAL A 26 7.82 -10.44 -2.05
N LEU A 27 6.70 -10.70 -1.37
CA LEU A 27 6.00 -12.01 -1.48
C LEU A 27 4.87 -12.07 -2.52
N GLN A 28 4.66 -11.02 -3.33
CA GLN A 28 3.77 -11.08 -4.50
C GLN A 28 4.21 -10.03 -5.53
N SER A 29 5.06 -10.46 -6.47
CA SER A 29 5.75 -9.69 -7.51
C SER A 29 4.91 -8.63 -8.25
N ILE A 30 4.67 -7.46 -7.63
CA ILE A 30 4.39 -6.13 -8.21
C ILE A 30 4.42 -5.14 -7.03
N HIS A 31 5.25 -4.08 -7.13
CA HIS A 31 5.50 -3.04 -6.10
C HIS A 31 4.28 -2.15 -5.75
N VAL A 32 3.07 -2.57 -6.11
CA VAL A 32 1.84 -1.80 -5.96
C VAL A 32 0.71 -2.77 -5.64
N HIS A 33 0.07 -2.60 -4.48
CA HIS A 33 -1.17 -3.34 -4.23
C HIS A 33 -2.27 -2.77 -5.12
N PHE A 34 -2.54 -3.46 -6.23
CA PHE A 34 -3.65 -3.11 -7.10
C PHE A 34 -4.94 -3.74 -6.60
N LYS A 35 -5.90 -2.90 -6.23
CA LYS A 35 -7.28 -3.31 -6.03
C LYS A 35 -8.03 -3.10 -7.34
N VAL A 36 -8.40 -4.20 -7.97
CA VAL A 36 -9.26 -4.21 -9.15
C VAL A 36 -10.70 -4.36 -8.68
N VAL A 37 -11.52 -3.36 -8.98
CA VAL A 37 -12.96 -3.39 -8.75
C VAL A 37 -13.60 -3.82 -10.06
N THR A 38 -14.17 -5.01 -10.08
CA THR A 38 -14.91 -5.56 -11.22
C THR A 38 -16.40 -5.60 -10.93
N ASN A 39 -17.20 -5.38 -11.96
CA ASN A 39 -18.63 -5.66 -11.90
C ASN A 39 -18.84 -7.17 -11.75
N GLN A 40 -19.56 -7.58 -10.71
CA GLN A 40 -19.79 -9.00 -10.41
C GLN A 40 -20.63 -9.70 -11.50
N ALA A 41 -21.53 -8.98 -12.17
CA ALA A 41 -22.43 -9.55 -13.17
C ALA A 41 -21.78 -9.68 -14.56
N THR A 42 -20.98 -8.70 -14.97
CA THR A 42 -20.39 -8.64 -16.31
C THR A 42 -18.90 -8.98 -16.35
N GLY A 43 -18.23 -9.01 -15.18
CA GLY A 43 -16.78 -9.14 -15.10
C GLY A 43 -16.01 -7.90 -15.57
N GLU A 44 -16.71 -6.83 -15.95
CA GLU A 44 -16.11 -5.61 -16.46
C GLU A 44 -15.30 -4.90 -15.37
N THR A 45 -14.10 -4.43 -15.71
CA THR A 45 -13.26 -3.68 -14.76
C THR A 45 -13.77 -2.25 -14.66
N LEU A 46 -14.25 -1.88 -13.48
CA LEU A 46 -14.78 -0.55 -13.18
C LEU A 46 -13.69 0.41 -12.72
N MET A 47 -12.74 -0.10 -11.93
CA MET A 47 -11.69 0.74 -11.34
C MET A 47 -10.47 -0.09 -10.96
N VAL A 48 -9.27 0.48 -11.15
CA VAL A 48 -8.01 -0.08 -10.67
C VAL A 48 -7.36 0.97 -9.78
N ILE A 49 -7.15 0.64 -8.51
CA ILE A 49 -6.46 1.52 -7.55
C ILE A 49 -5.15 0.87 -7.14
N GLY A 50 -4.03 1.54 -7.35
CA GLY A 50 -2.75 1.16 -6.78
C GLY A 50 -2.52 1.84 -5.43
N PHE A 51 -2.18 1.07 -4.40
CA PHE A 51 -1.81 1.60 -3.09
C PHE A 51 -0.30 1.51 -2.88
N VAL A 52 0.29 2.64 -2.48
CA VAL A 52 1.66 2.78 -2.00
C VAL A 52 1.58 3.39 -0.59
N PHE A 53 2.41 2.92 0.32
CA PHE A 53 2.37 3.31 1.72
C PHE A 53 3.75 3.77 2.19
N GLU A 54 3.76 4.89 2.92
CA GLU A 54 4.95 5.42 3.60
C GLU A 54 4.56 5.83 5.01
N VAL A 55 5.53 5.82 5.94
CA VAL A 55 5.32 6.36 7.29
C VAL A 55 5.41 7.88 7.23
N ASN A 56 4.47 8.59 7.86
CA ASN A 56 4.45 10.05 7.96
C ASN A 56 5.17 10.57 9.23
N ASP A 57 5.71 11.79 9.20
CA ASP A 57 6.42 12.44 10.33
C ASP A 57 5.43 13.04 11.32
N LEU A 58 4.26 13.38 10.81
CA LEU A 58 3.17 13.89 11.61
C LEU A 58 2.27 12.74 12.08
N PRO A 59 1.60 12.89 13.23
CA PRO A 59 0.65 11.90 13.74
C PRO A 59 -0.54 11.67 12.81
N GLU A 60 -0.81 12.64 11.93
CA GLU A 60 -1.92 12.61 10.99
C GLU A 60 -1.57 11.80 9.75
N ALA A 61 -2.51 10.96 9.31
CA ALA A 61 -2.38 10.24 8.06
C ALA A 61 -2.57 11.21 6.89
N ASN A 62 -1.62 11.23 5.95
CA ASN A 62 -1.74 12.00 4.71
C ASN A 62 -1.94 11.04 3.53
N CYS A 63 -2.76 11.43 2.55
CA CYS A 63 -3.08 10.63 1.38
C CYS A 63 -3.15 11.51 0.15
N SER A 64 -2.36 11.18 -0.88
CA SER A 64 -2.39 11.85 -2.18
C SER A 64 -2.93 10.88 -3.22
N ILE A 65 -3.91 11.33 -4.01
CA ILE A 65 -4.55 10.53 -5.06
C ILE A 65 -4.06 11.03 -6.42
N PHE A 66 -3.47 10.13 -7.19
CA PHE A 66 -2.97 10.40 -8.53
C PHE A 66 -3.74 9.57 -9.55
N ARG A 67 -3.99 10.14 -10.73
CA ARG A 67 -4.50 9.38 -11.87
C ARG A 67 -3.34 8.64 -12.52
N LEU A 68 -3.42 7.32 -12.61
CA LEU A 68 -2.46 6.53 -13.36
C LEU A 68 -2.64 6.83 -14.86
N VAL A 69 -1.57 7.28 -15.51
CA VAL A 69 -1.51 7.54 -16.96
C VAL A 69 -0.46 6.59 -17.53
N ALA A 70 -0.81 5.87 -18.59
CA ALA A 70 0.09 5.00 -19.33
C ALA A 70 0.80 5.77 -20.45
#